data_AF-A0AAP4FVD3-F1
#
_entry.id   AF-A0AAP4FVD3-F1
#
_cell.length_a   1.000
_cell.length_b   1.000
_cell.length_c   1.000
_cell.angle_alpha   90.00
_cell.angle_beta   90.00
_cell.angle_gamma   90.00
#
_symmetry.space_group_name_H-M   'P 1'
#
loop_
_entity.id
_entity.type
_entity.pdbx_description
1 polymer ?
#
loop_
_entity_poly.entity_id
_entity_poly.type
_entity_poly.pdbx_seq_one_letter_code
_entity_poly.pdbx_strand_id
1 'polypeptide(L)'
;MSETTDSHPIPALDDAQKSRLAARLKMSNRDRGDSGQILEATRRALALEADSDNGAARLEALADALAHDRVIVPIAVEEDPRVTGHHAGIDGDGQAPTDFVRVDCLAGKAIAVFSSADQLRAFDAFARPTALAFRSVALAALVETGGRVVMDPAGSNVVIPRPLVAALAQGDTWLPAWKDQELAEELKMLAQVSHNGTSPIVDVQLTCGAVGNVTVTLFVNANADQRGLKKSLMEAVSAIGDSKRLQVSADRIEIVPRWVSVA
;
A
#
# COMPACT_ATOMS: atom_id res chain seq x y z
N MET A 1 18.19 41.49 58.41
CA MET A 1 18.25 41.36 56.95
C MET A 1 17.55 40.06 56.62
N SER A 2 16.31 40.13 56.14
CA SER A 2 15.52 38.95 55.83
C SER A 2 15.36 38.90 54.31
N GLU A 3 16.00 37.92 53.68
CA GLU A 3 15.80 37.55 52.29
C GLU A 3 14.37 37.05 52.10
N THR A 4 13.60 37.76 51.28
CA THR A 4 12.32 37.29 50.74
C THR A 4 12.61 36.47 49.49
N THR A 5 12.54 35.15 49.60
CA THR A 5 12.49 34.24 48.46
C THR A 5 11.14 34.41 47.76
N ASP A 6 11.16 35.07 46.61
CA ASP A 6 9.98 35.29 45.77
C ASP A 6 9.69 34.01 44.97
N SER A 7 8.89 33.11 45.56
CA SER A 7 8.45 31.88 44.90
C SER A 7 7.33 32.21 43.92
N HIS A 8 7.69 32.44 42.65
CA HIS A 8 6.71 32.57 41.58
C HIS A 8 5.95 31.24 41.39
N PRO A 9 4.62 31.20 41.58
CA PRO A 9 3.85 29.97 41.42
C PRO A 9 3.82 29.56 39.95
N ILE A 10 4.26 28.32 39.67
CA ILE A 10 4.17 27.74 38.33
C ILE A 10 2.67 27.58 37.99
N PRO A 11 2.17 28.20 36.91
CA PRO A 11 0.75 28.10 36.56
C PRO A 11 0.39 26.65 36.24
N ALA A 12 -0.73 26.18 36.81
CA ALA A 12 -1.23 24.84 36.57
C ALA A 12 -1.68 24.70 35.10
N LEU A 13 -1.29 23.60 34.46
CA LEU A 13 -1.70 23.30 33.09
C LEU A 13 -3.22 23.11 33.02
N ASP A 14 -3.86 23.72 32.03
CA ASP A 14 -5.27 23.45 31.72
C ASP A 14 -5.45 22.03 31.13
N ASP A 15 -6.68 21.54 31.09
CA ASP A 15 -6.93 20.15 30.66
C ASP A 15 -6.64 19.93 29.17
N ALA A 16 -6.73 20.96 28.34
CA ALA A 16 -6.31 20.91 26.94
C ALA A 16 -4.78 20.83 26.82
N GLN A 17 -4.03 21.53 27.68
CA GLN A 17 -2.57 21.47 27.76
C GLN A 17 -2.11 20.12 28.30
N LYS A 18 -2.79 19.56 29.30
CA LYS A 18 -2.53 18.19 29.80
C LYS A 18 -2.81 17.14 28.73
N SER A 19 -3.92 17.26 28.00
CA SER A 19 -4.26 16.35 26.90
C SER A 19 -3.24 16.44 25.76
N ARG A 20 -2.81 17.65 25.39
CA ARG A 20 -1.72 17.88 24.41
C ARG A 20 -0.39 17.30 24.89
N LEU A 21 -0.05 17.51 26.16
CA LEU A 21 1.17 16.96 26.75
C LEU A 21 1.12 15.43 26.81
N ALA A 22 -0.03 14.85 27.16
CA ALA A 22 -0.25 13.41 27.15
C ALA A 22 -0.17 12.82 25.74
N ALA A 23 -0.68 13.51 24.71
CA ALA A 23 -0.52 13.12 23.31
C ALA A 23 0.95 13.13 22.87
N ARG A 24 1.70 14.18 23.24
CA ARG A 24 3.15 14.29 22.99
C ARG A 24 3.98 13.25 23.76
N LEU A 25 3.56 12.91 24.98
CA LEU A 25 4.17 11.84 25.77
C LEU A 25 3.81 10.45 25.23
N LYS A 26 2.62 10.24 24.65
CA LYS A 26 2.28 8.99 23.94
C LYS A 26 3.09 8.80 22.65
N MET A 27 3.55 9.88 22.02
CA MET A 27 4.52 9.82 20.91
C MET A 27 5.94 9.38 21.36
N SER A 28 6.20 9.22 22.67
CA SER A 28 7.53 8.89 23.21
C SER A 28 8.00 7.44 22.97
N ASN A 29 7.18 6.60 22.34
CA ASN A 29 7.59 5.26 21.92
C ASN A 29 8.31 5.26 20.55
N ARG A 30 8.93 6.38 20.16
CA ARG A 30 9.87 6.44 19.04
C ARG A 30 11.18 5.78 19.48
N ASP A 31 11.64 4.82 18.69
CA ASP A 31 12.98 4.27 18.84
C ASP A 31 14.00 5.42 18.76
N ARG A 32 14.76 5.64 19.84
CA ARG A 32 15.76 6.71 19.88
C ARG A 32 16.97 6.42 18.98
N GLY A 33 17.14 5.17 18.53
CA GLY A 33 18.13 4.80 17.51
C GLY A 33 17.68 5.08 16.09
N ASP A 34 16.42 5.48 15.89
CA ASP A 34 15.87 5.76 14.57
C ASP A 34 16.28 7.17 14.10
N SER A 35 17.23 7.20 13.17
CA SER A 35 17.76 8.40 12.53
C SER A 35 17.26 8.55 11.08
N GLY A 36 16.20 7.84 10.71
CA GLY A 36 15.69 7.85 9.33
C GLY A 36 16.35 6.82 8.40
N GLN A 37 17.14 5.88 8.92
CA GLN A 37 17.72 4.78 8.15
C GLN A 37 16.66 3.81 7.61
N ILE A 38 17.00 3.02 6.59
CA ILE A 38 16.13 1.92 6.18
C ILE A 38 16.03 0.89 7.31
N LEU A 39 14.81 0.41 7.58
CA LEU A 39 14.57 -0.62 8.58
C LEU A 39 14.82 -2.01 7.99
N GLU A 40 15.26 -2.95 8.84
CA GLU A 40 15.76 -4.26 8.42
C GLU A 40 14.72 -5.11 7.67
N ALA A 41 13.46 -5.09 8.12
CA ALA A 41 12.38 -5.84 7.46
C ALA A 41 12.09 -5.25 6.06
N THR A 42 11.89 -3.93 5.97
CA THR A 42 11.75 -3.23 4.70
C THR A 42 12.95 -3.45 3.77
N ARG A 43 14.19 -3.40 4.29
CA ARG A 43 15.42 -3.62 3.51
C ARG A 43 15.46 -5.01 2.90
N ARG A 44 15.12 -6.05 3.68
CA ARG A 44 15.06 -7.44 3.18
C ARG A 44 13.98 -7.60 2.13
N ALA A 45 12.81 -6.99 2.32
CA ALA A 45 11.73 -7.02 1.35
C ALA A 45 12.16 -6.38 0.01
N LEU A 46 12.72 -5.18 0.04
CA LEU A 46 13.18 -4.45 -1.16
C LEU A 46 14.35 -5.13 -1.90
N ALA A 47 15.12 -5.98 -1.22
CA ALA A 47 16.20 -6.76 -1.82
C ALA A 47 15.72 -8.01 -2.59
N LEU A 48 14.44 -8.38 -2.48
CA LEU A 48 13.88 -9.49 -3.25
C LEU A 48 13.69 -9.04 -4.70
N GLU A 49 14.33 -9.73 -5.65
CA GLU A 49 14.19 -9.46 -7.08
C GLU A 49 12.77 -9.73 -7.59
N ALA A 50 12.37 -9.04 -8.66
CA ALA A 50 11.02 -9.17 -9.24
C ALA A 50 10.95 -10.21 -10.36
N ASP A 51 12.05 -10.91 -10.65
CA ASP A 51 12.21 -11.63 -11.92
C ASP A 51 11.27 -12.83 -12.09
N SER A 52 11.28 -13.78 -11.16
CA SER A 52 10.60 -15.07 -11.36
C SER A 52 9.12 -15.06 -11.01
N ASP A 53 8.68 -14.16 -10.13
CA ASP A 53 7.32 -14.10 -9.60
C ASP A 53 6.67 -12.72 -9.79
N ASN A 54 7.23 -11.89 -10.66
CA ASN A 54 6.83 -10.49 -10.90
C ASN A 54 6.81 -9.62 -9.63
N GLY A 55 7.59 -9.97 -8.60
CA GLY A 55 7.66 -9.24 -7.34
C GLY A 55 6.59 -9.63 -6.32
N ALA A 56 5.94 -10.79 -6.48
CA ALA A 56 4.98 -11.31 -5.51
C ALA A 56 5.60 -11.41 -4.10
N ALA A 57 6.75 -12.08 -3.98
CA ALA A 57 7.46 -12.24 -2.72
C ALA A 57 7.89 -10.89 -2.11
N ARG A 58 8.28 -9.93 -2.96
CA ARG A 58 8.62 -8.57 -2.54
C ARG A 58 7.40 -7.87 -1.91
N LEU A 59 6.23 -7.93 -2.56
CA LEU A 59 5.01 -7.30 -2.06
C LEU A 59 4.53 -7.94 -0.76
N GLU A 60 4.61 -9.27 -0.65
CA GLU A 60 4.25 -9.99 0.58
C GLU A 60 5.19 -9.60 1.73
N ALA A 61 6.51 -9.61 1.51
CA ALA A 61 7.48 -9.20 2.52
C ALA A 61 7.34 -7.71 2.89
N LEU A 62 6.96 -6.85 1.95
CA LEU A 62 6.67 -5.44 2.22
C LEU A 62 5.39 -5.29 3.05
N ALA A 63 4.36 -6.08 2.80
CA ALA A 63 3.13 -6.04 3.61
C ALA A 63 3.42 -6.37 5.07
N ASP A 64 4.20 -7.43 5.31
CA ASP A 64 4.62 -7.84 6.65
C ASP A 64 5.50 -6.78 7.33
N ALA A 65 6.45 -6.20 6.60
CA ALA A 65 7.29 -5.11 7.11
C ALA A 65 6.45 -3.88 7.47
N LEU A 66 5.62 -3.38 6.54
CA LEU A 66 4.87 -2.14 6.68
C LEU A 66 3.75 -2.21 7.72
N ALA A 67 3.34 -3.41 8.15
CA ALA A 67 2.46 -3.57 9.30
C ALA A 67 3.06 -3.00 10.61
N HIS A 68 4.39 -2.90 10.69
CA HIS A 68 5.12 -2.47 11.89
C HIS A 68 6.13 -1.36 11.64
N ASP A 69 6.78 -1.36 10.48
CA ASP A 69 7.81 -0.41 10.11
C ASP A 69 7.21 0.98 9.88
N ARG A 70 7.98 1.99 10.26
CA ARG A 70 7.70 3.38 9.90
C ARG A 70 8.15 3.65 8.46
N VAL A 71 7.42 4.53 7.78
CA VAL A 71 7.86 5.12 6.51
C VAL A 71 8.30 6.55 6.71
N ILE A 72 9.15 7.03 5.81
CA ILE A 72 9.50 8.43 5.70
C ILE A 72 8.57 9.07 4.68
N VAL A 73 8.01 10.23 5.03
CA VAL A 73 7.26 11.08 4.11
C VAL A 73 7.86 12.48 4.10
N PRO A 74 7.82 13.18 2.95
CA PRO A 74 8.10 14.60 2.89
C PRO A 74 6.98 15.37 3.57
N ILE A 75 7.33 16.38 4.36
CA ILE A 75 6.37 17.40 4.80
C ILE A 75 6.66 18.67 4.01
N ALA A 76 5.63 19.21 3.37
CA ALA A 76 5.67 20.54 2.78
C ALA A 76 5.82 21.58 3.90
N VAL A 77 6.81 22.47 3.77
CA VAL A 77 6.98 23.59 4.69
C VAL A 77 5.94 24.65 4.29
N GLU A 78 4.96 24.92 5.15
CA GLU A 78 4.24 26.19 5.05
C GLU A 78 5.23 27.35 5.28
N GLU A 79 5.12 28.41 4.48
CA GLU A 79 5.96 29.61 4.63
C GLU A 79 5.92 30.13 6.07
N ASP A 80 7.08 30.55 6.61
CA ASP A 80 7.22 30.98 8.01
C ASP A 80 6.09 31.96 8.39
N PRO A 81 5.33 31.73 9.49
CA PRO A 81 4.27 32.63 9.94
C PRO A 81 4.70 34.10 10.10
N ARG A 82 6.01 34.35 10.26
CA ARG A 82 6.60 35.71 10.29
C ARG A 82 6.57 36.42 8.93
N VAL A 83 6.35 35.70 7.83
CA VAL A 83 6.22 36.21 6.47
C VAL A 83 4.76 36.48 6.11
N THR A 84 3.81 35.69 6.62
CA THR A 84 2.38 35.77 6.27
C THR A 84 1.50 36.48 7.32
N GLY A 85 2.04 36.75 8.52
CA GLY A 85 1.35 37.49 9.59
C GLY A 85 0.19 36.75 10.25
N HIS A 86 -0.07 35.50 9.88
CA HIS A 86 -1.07 34.65 10.51
C HIS A 86 -0.36 33.61 11.37
N HIS A 87 -0.59 33.67 12.69
CA HIS A 87 -0.35 32.49 13.52
C HIS A 87 -1.27 31.39 13.00
N ALA A 88 -0.70 30.27 12.55
CA ALA A 88 -1.49 29.10 12.19
C ALA A 88 -2.41 28.76 13.38
N GLY A 89 -3.69 29.09 13.24
CA GLY A 89 -4.73 28.49 14.03
C GLY A 89 -4.68 27.02 13.67
N ILE A 90 -4.05 26.22 14.53
CA ILE A 90 -4.23 24.78 14.49
C ILE A 90 -5.68 24.58 14.90
N ASP A 91 -6.56 24.48 13.91
CA ASP A 91 -7.96 24.17 14.12
C ASP A 91 -8.08 22.93 15.01
N GLY A 92 -9.09 22.91 15.89
CA GLY A 92 -9.18 22.13 17.13
C GLY A 92 -9.06 20.60 17.07
N ASP A 93 -8.72 20.03 15.93
CA ASP A 93 -8.33 18.64 15.75
C ASP A 93 -6.81 18.60 15.52
N GLY A 94 -6.04 18.20 16.53
CA GLY A 94 -4.57 18.31 16.61
C GLY A 94 -3.75 17.49 15.61
N GLN A 95 -4.17 17.39 14.35
CA GLN A 95 -3.45 16.82 13.23
C GLN A 95 -3.28 17.92 12.19
N ALA A 96 -2.07 18.46 12.02
CA ALA A 96 -1.77 19.32 10.89
C ALA A 96 -2.14 18.56 9.59
N PRO A 97 -2.85 19.17 8.62
CA PRO A 97 -3.10 18.54 7.34
C PRO A 97 -1.74 18.21 6.72
N THR A 98 -1.38 16.94 6.74
CA THR A 98 -0.12 16.48 6.15
C THR A 98 -0.38 16.41 4.66
N ASP A 99 -0.05 17.46 3.91
CA ASP A 99 -0.12 17.39 2.45
C ASP A 99 0.93 16.40 1.96
N PHE A 100 0.48 15.17 1.72
CA PHE A 100 1.34 14.10 1.23
C PHE A 100 1.73 14.40 -0.22
N VAL A 101 3.01 14.24 -0.52
CA VAL A 101 3.49 14.30 -1.91
C VAL A 101 2.89 13.16 -2.70
N ARG A 102 2.37 13.49 -3.88
CA ARG A 102 1.72 12.55 -4.80
C ARG A 102 2.56 12.40 -6.06
N VAL A 103 2.68 11.18 -6.54
CA VAL A 103 3.35 10.83 -7.80
C VAL A 103 2.38 10.15 -8.75
N ASP A 104 2.68 10.20 -10.04
CA ASP A 104 1.98 9.42 -11.06
C ASP A 104 2.53 7.99 -11.10
N CYS A 105 1.64 7.01 -11.08
CA CYS A 105 1.95 5.61 -11.37
C CYS A 105 1.00 5.08 -12.45
N LEU A 106 1.27 3.88 -12.97
CA LEU A 106 0.45 3.27 -14.02
C LEU A 106 -1.03 3.11 -13.62
N ALA A 107 -1.32 2.97 -12.33
CA ALA A 107 -2.66 2.83 -11.79
C ALA A 107 -3.33 4.19 -11.45
N GLY A 108 -2.65 5.33 -11.64
CA GLY A 108 -3.14 6.67 -11.34
C GLY A 108 -2.26 7.42 -10.35
N LYS A 109 -2.81 8.43 -9.66
CA LYS A 109 -2.10 9.13 -8.58
C LYS A 109 -1.92 8.22 -7.37
N ALA A 110 -0.77 8.35 -6.70
CA ALA A 110 -0.41 7.60 -5.51
C ALA A 110 0.38 8.49 -4.52
N ILE A 111 0.28 8.21 -3.22
CA ILE A 111 1.13 8.87 -2.21
C ILE A 111 2.55 8.31 -2.31
N ALA A 112 3.56 9.19 -2.32
CA ALA A 112 4.95 8.80 -2.25
C ALA A 112 5.38 8.55 -0.80
N VAL A 113 5.95 7.37 -0.56
CA VAL A 113 6.59 7.01 0.71
C VAL A 113 8.03 6.58 0.47
N PHE A 114 8.86 6.72 1.49
CA PHE A 114 10.28 6.46 1.39
C PHE A 114 10.69 5.49 2.48
N SER A 115 11.50 4.49 2.10
CA SER A 115 12.05 3.50 3.02
C SER A 115 13.10 4.12 3.97
N SER A 116 13.73 5.23 3.56
CA SER A 116 14.72 5.96 4.35
C SER A 116 14.77 7.45 3.99
N ALA A 117 15.40 8.24 4.85
CA ALA A 117 15.70 9.64 4.59
C ALA A 117 16.67 9.83 3.41
N ASP A 118 17.54 8.86 3.13
CA ASP A 118 18.41 8.88 1.94
C ASP A 118 17.60 8.76 0.64
N GLN A 119 16.61 7.86 0.62
CA GLN A 119 15.70 7.73 -0.53
C GLN A 119 14.86 8.98 -0.74
N LEU A 120 14.40 9.63 0.35
CA LEU A 120 13.73 10.92 0.24
C LEU A 120 14.67 11.99 -0.33
N ARG A 121 15.91 12.10 0.18
CA ARG A 121 16.90 13.07 -0.32
C ARG A 121 17.23 12.87 -1.80
N ALA A 122 17.25 11.63 -2.27
CA ALA A 122 17.47 11.31 -3.67
C ALA A 122 16.29 11.75 -4.56
N PHE A 123 15.07 11.76 -4.03
CA PHE A 123 13.87 12.23 -4.72
C PHE A 123 13.72 13.75 -4.67
N ASP A 124 13.89 14.35 -3.48
CA ASP A 124 13.85 15.79 -3.24
C ASP A 124 14.83 16.17 -2.13
N ALA A 125 15.91 16.85 -2.50
CA ALA A 125 16.98 17.25 -1.59
C ALA A 125 16.55 18.33 -0.56
N PHE A 126 15.45 19.05 -0.81
CA PHE A 126 14.96 20.10 0.08
C PHE A 126 13.84 19.64 1.01
N ALA A 127 13.27 18.46 0.77
CA ALA A 127 12.22 17.89 1.61
C ALA A 127 12.73 17.57 3.02
N ARG A 128 11.91 17.89 4.03
CA ARG A 128 12.19 17.52 5.42
C ARG A 128 11.61 16.13 5.71
N PRO A 129 12.43 15.14 6.11
CA PRO A 129 11.96 13.79 6.39
C PRO A 129 11.12 13.77 7.67
N THR A 130 9.95 13.15 7.61
CA THR A 130 9.18 12.79 8.80
C THR A 130 8.84 11.31 8.82
N ALA A 131 9.13 10.69 9.96
CA ALA A 131 8.78 9.32 10.27
C ALA A 131 7.31 9.20 10.73
N LEU A 132 6.52 8.43 9.99
CA LEU A 132 5.14 8.08 10.32
C LEU A 132 4.95 6.56 10.27
N ALA A 133 4.01 6.05 11.08
CA ALA A 133 3.54 4.68 10.91
C ALA A 133 2.86 4.54 9.55
N PHE A 134 3.13 3.45 8.81
CA PHE A 134 2.52 3.24 7.50
C PHE A 134 0.99 3.30 7.55
N ARG A 135 0.37 2.79 8.62
CA ARG A 135 -1.08 2.86 8.84
C ARG A 135 -1.65 4.28 8.69
N SER A 136 -0.97 5.30 9.22
CA SER A 136 -1.42 6.69 9.11
C SER A 136 -1.39 7.18 7.66
N VAL A 137 -0.36 6.81 6.91
CA VAL A 137 -0.23 7.14 5.49
C VAL A 137 -1.24 6.36 4.65
N ALA A 138 -1.49 5.09 4.99
CA ALA A 138 -2.46 4.23 4.32
C ALA A 138 -3.89 4.78 4.44
N LEU A 139 -4.28 5.28 5.62
CA LEU A 139 -5.57 5.96 5.81
C LEU A 139 -5.71 7.20 4.93
N ALA A 140 -4.65 8.02 4.83
CA ALA A 140 -4.65 9.17 3.94
C ALA A 140 -4.72 8.74 2.46
N ALA A 141 -3.97 7.71 2.07
CA ALA A 141 -3.96 7.18 0.72
C ALA A 141 -5.36 6.72 0.27
N LEU A 142 -6.11 6.05 1.14
CA LEU A 142 -7.49 5.61 0.85
C LEU A 142 -8.41 6.79 0.50
N VAL A 143 -8.25 7.93 1.16
CA VAL A 143 -9.07 9.13 0.92
C VAL A 143 -8.58 9.91 -0.28
N GLU A 144 -7.27 10.10 -0.42
CA GLU A 144 -6.70 11.07 -1.37
C GLU A 144 -6.36 10.49 -2.73
N THR A 145 -6.07 9.18 -2.80
CA THR A 145 -5.54 8.53 -4.00
C THR A 145 -6.29 7.26 -4.38
N GLY A 146 -7.35 6.92 -3.62
CA GLY A 146 -8.06 5.66 -3.76
C GLY A 146 -7.28 4.46 -3.23
N GLY A 147 -6.33 4.69 -2.32
CA GLY A 147 -5.54 3.64 -1.66
C GLY A 147 -4.24 3.27 -2.36
N ARG A 148 -3.68 4.13 -3.21
CA ARG A 148 -2.43 3.82 -3.92
C ARG A 148 -1.23 4.48 -3.25
N VAL A 149 -0.19 3.71 -3.02
CA VAL A 149 1.08 4.19 -2.46
C VAL A 149 2.24 3.71 -3.33
N VAL A 150 3.25 4.55 -3.52
CA VAL A 150 4.50 4.17 -4.19
C VAL A 150 5.65 4.34 -3.23
N MET A 151 6.41 3.26 -3.04
CA MET A 151 7.62 3.26 -2.23
C MET A 151 8.86 3.57 -3.09
N ASP A 152 9.68 4.49 -2.59
CA ASP A 152 10.93 4.97 -3.20
C ASP A 152 10.79 5.28 -4.70
N PRO A 153 10.01 6.29 -5.11
CA PRO A 153 9.73 6.58 -6.53
C PRO A 153 10.99 6.84 -7.39
N ALA A 154 12.05 7.37 -6.80
CA ALA A 154 13.34 7.61 -7.47
C ALA A 154 14.33 6.42 -7.33
N GLY A 155 13.91 5.35 -6.65
CA GLY A 155 14.72 4.17 -6.36
C GLY A 155 14.01 2.89 -6.80
N SER A 156 13.55 2.08 -5.85
CA SER A 156 12.92 0.78 -6.13
C SER A 156 11.56 0.89 -6.85
N ASN A 157 10.89 2.04 -6.73
CA ASN A 157 9.63 2.38 -7.39
C ASN A 157 8.55 1.28 -7.27
N VAL A 158 8.37 0.77 -6.05
CA VAL A 158 7.41 -0.32 -5.80
C VAL A 158 6.02 0.25 -5.58
N VAL A 159 5.10 -0.11 -6.46
CA VAL A 159 3.67 0.23 -6.32
C VAL A 159 3.03 -0.72 -5.31
N ILE A 160 2.48 -0.16 -4.24
CA ILE A 160 1.73 -0.87 -3.21
C ILE A 160 0.25 -0.77 -3.58
N PRO A 161 -0.41 -1.89 -3.92
CA PRO A 161 -1.77 -1.87 -4.44
C PRO A 161 -2.80 -1.57 -3.36
N ARG A 162 -3.95 -1.03 -3.76
CA ARG A 162 -5.07 -0.66 -2.87
C ARG A 162 -5.50 -1.74 -1.88
N PRO A 163 -5.62 -3.03 -2.24
CA PRO A 163 -6.04 -4.06 -1.29
C PRO A 163 -5.05 -4.24 -0.13
N LEU A 164 -3.75 -4.09 -0.41
CA LEU A 164 -2.69 -4.12 0.60
C LEU A 164 -2.78 -2.89 1.49
N VAL A 165 -2.87 -1.70 0.90
CA VAL A 165 -3.03 -0.44 1.64
C VAL A 165 -4.28 -0.46 2.52
N ALA A 166 -5.40 -0.97 2.00
CA ALA A 166 -6.67 -1.07 2.73
C ALA A 166 -6.58 -2.03 3.94
N ALA A 167 -5.92 -3.18 3.78
CA ALA A 167 -5.68 -4.12 4.88
C ALA A 167 -4.83 -3.46 5.98
N LEU A 168 -3.69 -2.87 5.60
CA LEU A 168 -2.79 -2.25 6.58
C LEU A 168 -3.37 -1.00 7.25
N ALA A 169 -4.23 -0.23 6.56
CA ALA A 169 -4.96 0.89 7.15
C ALA A 169 -5.90 0.42 8.28
N GLN A 170 -6.57 -0.70 8.07
CA GLN A 170 -7.47 -1.32 9.05
C GLN A 170 -6.68 -2.00 10.19
N GLY A 171 -5.44 -2.38 9.93
CA GLY A 171 -4.61 -3.16 10.86
C GLY A 171 -4.75 -4.67 10.64
N ASP A 172 -5.28 -5.07 9.49
CA ASP A 172 -5.45 -6.45 9.09
C ASP A 172 -4.21 -6.98 8.34
N THR A 173 -4.11 -8.31 8.25
CA THR A 173 -3.12 -8.97 7.40
C THR A 173 -3.63 -8.98 5.96
N TRP A 174 -2.82 -8.51 5.03
CA TRP A 174 -3.16 -8.57 3.60
C TRP A 174 -3.14 -10.01 3.09
N LEU A 175 -4.21 -10.42 2.41
CA LEU A 175 -4.29 -11.68 1.67
C LEU A 175 -4.15 -11.38 0.16
N PRO A 176 -3.03 -11.74 -0.48
CA PRO A 176 -2.88 -11.58 -1.93
C PRO A 176 -3.84 -12.47 -2.71
N ALA A 177 -4.33 -11.99 -3.86
CA ALA A 177 -5.26 -12.73 -4.71
C ALA A 177 -4.73 -14.10 -5.17
N TRP A 178 -3.42 -14.21 -5.41
CA TRP A 178 -2.77 -15.49 -5.79
C TRP A 178 -2.60 -16.48 -4.63
N LYS A 179 -2.89 -16.07 -3.39
CA LYS A 179 -2.93 -16.95 -2.21
C LYS A 179 -4.35 -17.20 -1.69
N ASP A 180 -5.36 -16.57 -2.29
CA ASP A 180 -6.76 -16.77 -1.91
C ASP A 180 -7.34 -18.01 -2.61
N GLN A 181 -7.35 -19.13 -1.86
CA GLN A 181 -7.85 -20.41 -2.37
C GLN A 181 -9.34 -20.37 -2.71
N GLU A 182 -10.15 -19.64 -1.94
CA GLU A 182 -11.58 -19.56 -2.20
C GLU A 182 -11.86 -18.73 -3.45
N LEU A 183 -11.09 -17.65 -3.68
CA LEU A 183 -11.13 -16.90 -4.94
C LEU A 183 -10.74 -17.81 -6.11
N ALA A 184 -9.68 -18.61 -5.97
CA ALA A 184 -9.26 -19.53 -7.03
C ALA A 184 -10.36 -20.53 -7.39
N GLU A 185 -11.04 -21.11 -6.41
CA GLU A 185 -12.17 -22.03 -6.66
C GLU A 185 -13.39 -21.31 -7.25
N GLU A 186 -13.70 -20.08 -6.81
CA GLU A 186 -14.73 -19.24 -7.42
C GLU A 186 -14.45 -19.02 -8.92
N LEU A 187 -13.22 -18.64 -9.27
CA LEU A 187 -12.86 -18.39 -10.67
C LEU A 187 -12.91 -19.65 -11.52
N LYS A 188 -12.52 -20.81 -10.99
CA LYS A 188 -12.66 -22.10 -11.70
C LYS A 188 -14.12 -22.44 -11.97
N MET A 189 -15.01 -22.18 -11.02
CA MET A 189 -16.45 -22.37 -11.21
C MET A 189 -17.01 -21.42 -12.26
N LEU A 190 -16.66 -20.13 -12.20
CA LEU A 190 -17.10 -19.11 -13.18
C LEU A 190 -16.59 -19.41 -14.60
N ALA A 191 -15.37 -19.92 -14.72
CA ALA A 191 -14.78 -20.35 -15.99
C ALA A 191 -15.29 -21.71 -16.48
N GLN A 192 -16.17 -22.37 -15.71
CA GLN A 192 -16.69 -23.71 -16.00
C GLN A 192 -15.55 -24.70 -16.29
N VAL A 193 -14.51 -24.67 -15.46
CA VAL A 193 -13.37 -25.58 -15.60
C VAL A 193 -13.86 -27.03 -15.58
N SER A 194 -13.46 -27.81 -16.57
CA SER A 194 -13.79 -29.22 -16.60
C SER A 194 -12.63 -30.08 -17.09
N HIS A 195 -12.36 -31.15 -16.34
CA HIS A 195 -11.38 -32.16 -16.69
C HIS A 195 -11.94 -33.29 -17.56
N ASN A 196 -13.26 -33.34 -17.77
CA ASN A 196 -13.93 -34.42 -18.53
C ASN A 196 -14.18 -34.07 -20.01
N GLY A 197 -13.61 -32.97 -20.51
CA GLY A 197 -13.72 -32.55 -21.91
C GLY A 197 -15.00 -31.81 -22.29
N THR A 198 -15.89 -31.52 -21.34
CA THR A 198 -17.12 -30.75 -21.60
C THR A 198 -16.85 -29.24 -21.77
N SER A 199 -15.73 -28.74 -21.24
CA SER A 199 -15.29 -27.35 -21.35
C SER A 199 -13.90 -27.29 -21.98
N PRO A 200 -13.62 -26.30 -22.85
CA PRO A 200 -12.27 -26.10 -23.38
C PRO A 200 -11.27 -25.55 -22.33
N ILE A 201 -11.76 -25.02 -21.21
CA ILE A 201 -10.91 -24.46 -20.14
C ILE A 201 -10.64 -25.57 -19.11
N VAL A 202 -9.37 -25.85 -18.88
CA VAL A 202 -8.92 -26.98 -18.07
C VAL A 202 -8.38 -26.57 -16.71
N ASP A 203 -7.98 -25.30 -16.56
CA ASP A 203 -7.58 -24.75 -15.27
C ASP A 203 -7.61 -23.21 -15.29
N VAL A 204 -7.61 -22.60 -14.10
CA VAL A 204 -7.48 -21.16 -13.88
C VAL A 204 -6.46 -20.93 -12.78
N GLN A 205 -5.46 -20.09 -13.05
CA GLN A 205 -4.42 -19.74 -12.07
C GLN A 205 -4.30 -18.23 -11.92
N LEU A 206 -4.20 -17.78 -10.68
CA LEU A 206 -3.87 -16.39 -10.35
C LEU A 206 -2.38 -16.27 -10.07
N THR A 207 -1.77 -15.21 -10.59
CA THR A 207 -0.36 -14.88 -10.36
C THR A 207 -0.21 -13.37 -10.15
N CYS A 208 0.87 -12.95 -9.52
CA CYS A 208 1.25 -11.54 -9.54
C CYS A 208 1.68 -11.18 -10.97
N GLY A 209 1.06 -10.15 -11.52
CA GLY A 209 1.42 -9.56 -12.80
C GLY A 209 2.48 -8.47 -12.63
N ALA A 210 2.94 -7.92 -13.74
CA ALA A 210 3.86 -6.79 -13.73
C ALA A 210 3.25 -5.59 -13.00
N VAL A 211 4.07 -4.89 -12.20
CA VAL A 211 3.68 -3.64 -11.51
C VAL A 211 2.48 -3.83 -10.56
N GLY A 212 2.45 -4.92 -9.80
CA GLY A 212 1.46 -5.15 -8.74
C GLY A 212 0.04 -5.48 -9.22
N ASN A 213 -0.11 -5.85 -10.50
CA ASN A 213 -1.38 -6.29 -11.06
C ASN A 213 -1.67 -7.75 -10.68
N VAL A 214 -2.90 -8.21 -10.89
CA VAL A 214 -3.25 -9.64 -10.79
C VAL A 214 -3.49 -10.19 -12.19
N THR A 215 -2.74 -11.24 -12.54
CA THR A 215 -2.89 -11.95 -13.82
C THR A 215 -3.64 -13.25 -13.60
N VAL A 216 -4.80 -13.38 -14.23
CA VAL A 216 -5.62 -14.60 -14.28
C VAL A 216 -5.31 -15.35 -15.57
N THR A 217 -4.63 -16.48 -15.47
CA THR A 217 -4.31 -17.34 -16.61
C THR A 217 -5.40 -18.38 -16.79
N LEU A 218 -6.04 -18.38 -17.95
CA LEU A 218 -7.00 -19.41 -18.36
C LEU A 218 -6.25 -20.47 -19.17
N PHE A 219 -6.12 -21.68 -18.63
CA PHE A 219 -5.51 -22.78 -19.36
C PHE A 219 -6.54 -23.40 -20.28
N VAL A 220 -6.26 -23.35 -21.59
CA VAL A 220 -7.17 -23.80 -22.64
C VAL A 220 -6.59 -25.03 -23.31
N ASN A 221 -7.37 -26.10 -23.44
CA ASN A 221 -6.96 -27.30 -24.14
C ASN A 221 -6.78 -27.01 -25.64
N ALA A 222 -5.55 -27.19 -26.14
CA ALA A 222 -5.22 -26.99 -27.55
C ALA A 222 -5.96 -27.95 -28.49
N ASN A 223 -6.38 -29.10 -27.98
CA ASN A 223 -7.12 -30.12 -28.74
C ASN A 223 -8.65 -29.95 -28.66
N ALA A 224 -9.14 -28.90 -27.98
CA ALA A 224 -10.57 -28.65 -27.87
C ALA A 224 -11.20 -28.35 -29.25
N ASP A 225 -12.46 -28.75 -29.43
CA ASP A 225 -13.22 -28.39 -30.62
C ASP A 225 -13.28 -26.86 -30.76
N GLN A 226 -12.91 -26.36 -31.93
CA GLN A 226 -12.97 -24.95 -32.27
C GLN A 226 -14.41 -24.43 -32.31
N ARG A 227 -15.40 -25.32 -32.45
CA ARG A 227 -16.82 -24.98 -32.35
C ARG A 227 -17.16 -24.60 -30.91
N GLY A 228 -17.53 -23.36 -30.70
CA GLY A 228 -17.96 -22.86 -29.38
C GLY A 228 -16.82 -22.41 -28.48
N LEU A 229 -15.56 -22.73 -28.77
CA LEU A 229 -14.38 -22.30 -28.00
C LEU A 229 -14.35 -20.79 -27.74
N LYS A 230 -14.53 -19.99 -28.79
CA LYS A 230 -14.59 -18.52 -28.68
C LYS A 230 -15.72 -18.08 -27.76
N LYS A 231 -16.89 -18.72 -27.85
CA LYS A 231 -18.06 -18.42 -27.03
C LYS A 231 -17.78 -18.76 -25.56
N SER A 232 -17.30 -19.96 -25.27
CA SER A 232 -16.94 -20.38 -23.90
C SER A 232 -15.87 -19.48 -23.28
N LEU A 233 -14.85 -19.10 -24.05
CA LEU A 233 -13.82 -18.18 -23.57
C LEU A 233 -14.39 -16.78 -23.28
N MET A 234 -15.25 -16.25 -24.15
CA MET A 234 -15.92 -14.96 -23.92
C MET A 234 -16.83 -15.00 -22.69
N GLU A 235 -17.59 -16.09 -22.50
CA GLU A 235 -18.44 -16.30 -21.33
C GLU A 235 -17.61 -16.39 -20.04
N ALA A 236 -16.50 -17.15 -20.05
CA ALA A 236 -15.59 -17.26 -18.92
C ALA A 236 -14.92 -15.93 -18.58
N VAL A 237 -14.39 -15.21 -19.58
CA VAL A 237 -13.77 -13.89 -19.39
C VAL A 237 -14.78 -12.89 -18.83
N SER A 238 -16.02 -12.90 -19.32
CA SER A 238 -17.09 -12.04 -18.79
C SER A 238 -17.43 -12.40 -17.35
N ALA A 239 -17.66 -13.68 -17.07
CA ALA A 239 -18.05 -14.15 -15.74
C ALA A 239 -16.96 -13.88 -14.69
N ILE A 240 -15.69 -14.12 -15.04
CA ILE A 240 -14.54 -13.77 -14.17
C ILE A 240 -14.43 -12.25 -14.00
N GLY A 241 -14.61 -11.49 -15.08
CA GLY A 241 -14.59 -10.03 -15.04
C GLY A 241 -15.64 -9.44 -14.11
N ASP A 242 -16.79 -10.11 -13.94
CA ASP A 242 -17.89 -9.71 -13.07
C ASP A 242 -17.72 -10.19 -11.61
N SER A 243 -16.68 -10.98 -11.27
CA SER A 243 -16.41 -11.40 -9.90
C SER A 243 -16.06 -10.20 -9.02
N LYS A 244 -16.95 -9.88 -8.07
CA LYS A 244 -16.72 -8.81 -7.09
C LYS A 244 -15.51 -9.08 -6.21
N ARG A 245 -15.28 -10.35 -5.84
CA ARG A 245 -14.14 -10.74 -5.01
C ARG A 245 -12.83 -10.44 -5.73
N LEU A 246 -12.75 -10.80 -7.02
CA LEU A 246 -11.60 -10.49 -7.86
C LEU A 246 -11.39 -8.97 -8.00
N GLN A 247 -12.45 -8.21 -8.31
CA GLN A 247 -12.40 -6.76 -8.48
C GLN A 247 -11.94 -6.00 -7.22
N VAL A 248 -12.24 -6.51 -6.02
CA VAL A 248 -11.79 -5.91 -4.77
C VAL A 248 -10.36 -6.34 -4.42
N SER A 249 -9.93 -7.52 -4.88
CA SER A 249 -8.60 -8.08 -4.59
C SER A 249 -7.45 -7.50 -5.41
N ALA A 250 -7.72 -6.63 -6.40
CA ALA A 250 -6.72 -6.05 -7.29
C ALA A 250 -7.11 -4.64 -7.76
N ASP A 251 -6.13 -3.83 -8.15
CA ASP A 251 -6.38 -2.56 -8.85
C ASP A 251 -6.52 -2.73 -10.35
N ARG A 252 -5.84 -3.72 -10.90
CA ARG A 252 -5.90 -4.08 -12.32
C ARG A 252 -5.80 -5.58 -12.46
N ILE A 253 -6.68 -6.09 -13.30
CA ILE A 253 -6.82 -7.51 -13.61
C ILE A 253 -6.46 -7.70 -15.08
N GLU A 254 -5.59 -8.65 -15.36
CA GLU A 254 -5.27 -9.08 -16.71
C GLU A 254 -5.68 -10.53 -16.89
N ILE A 255 -6.51 -10.83 -17.89
CA ILE A 255 -6.96 -12.20 -18.17
C ILE A 255 -6.25 -12.68 -19.43
N VAL A 256 -5.45 -13.74 -19.30
CA VAL A 256 -4.61 -14.25 -20.39
C VAL A 256 -4.95 -15.70 -20.69
N PRO A 257 -5.39 -16.04 -21.92
CA PRO A 257 -5.55 -17.43 -22.32
C PRO A 257 -4.18 -18.04 -22.63
N ARG A 258 -3.91 -19.23 -22.07
CA ARG A 258 -2.71 -20.03 -22.32
C ARG A 258 -3.08 -21.40 -22.85
N TRP A 259 -2.62 -21.70 -24.06
CA TRP A 259 -2.86 -23.00 -24.69
C TRP A 259 -1.97 -24.08 -24.08
N VAL A 260 -2.57 -25.20 -23.70
CA VAL A 260 -1.89 -26.38 -23.17
C VAL A 260 -2.30 -27.62 -23.94
N SER A 261 -1.32 -28.48 -24.23
CA SER A 261 -1.60 -29.83 -24.73
C SER A 261 -1.92 -30.72 -23.53
N VAL A 262 -3.19 -31.10 -23.39
CA VAL A 262 -3.60 -32.08 -22.39
C VAL A 262 -3.41 -33.47 -23.00
N ALA A 263 -2.62 -34.30 -22.32
CA ALA A 263 -2.35 -35.68 -22.72
C ALA A 263 -3.55 -36.61 -22.46
#